data_AF-A0A820ECE0-F1
#
_entry.id   AF-A0A820ECE0-F1
#
_cell.length_a   1.000
_cell.length_b   1.000
_cell.length_c   1.000
_cell.angle_alpha   90.00
_cell.angle_beta   90.00
_cell.angle_gamma   90.00
#
_symmetry.space_group_name_H-M   'P 1'
#
loop_
_entity.id
_entity.type
_entity.pdbx_description
1 polymer ?
#
loop_
_entity_poly.entity_id
_entity_poly.type
_entity_poly.pdbx_seq_one_letter_code
_entity_poly.pdbx_strand_id
1 'polypeptide(L)'
;MEALTIKQQNEIYPLVNMFEETFEQFDPNVDYDCLRKYDENNTHFSMAIIVENRDDEQEHVIGYNCIYHYDTHRVKLEYDIAIGCWKIFPEELSNILFNDIQTLKLNEQIELIIKRLD
;
A
#
# COMPACT_ATOMS: atom_id res chain seq x y z
N MET A 1 44.13 0.54 -23.74
CA MET A 1 43.13 1.62 -23.78
C MET A 1 41.96 1.05 -24.57
N GLU A 2 41.03 0.42 -23.86
CA GLU A 2 39.81 -0.14 -24.43
C GLU A 2 38.67 0.20 -23.49
N ALA A 3 37.68 0.90 -24.03
CA ALA A 3 36.48 1.32 -23.35
C ALA A 3 35.46 0.18 -23.39
N LEU A 4 35.09 -0.33 -22.21
CA LEU A 4 33.93 -1.21 -22.04
C LEU A 4 32.84 -0.45 -21.29
N THR A 5 32.10 0.31 -22.10
CA THR A 5 30.64 0.50 -22.09
C THR A 5 29.87 0.01 -20.85
N ILE A 6 29.40 0.99 -20.08
CA ILE A 6 28.03 1.12 -19.53
C ILE A 6 27.27 -0.21 -19.44
N LYS A 7 27.53 -0.99 -18.39
CA LYS A 7 26.69 -2.13 -17.96
C LYS A 7 26.66 -2.22 -16.43
N GLN A 8 26.20 -1.17 -15.77
CA GLN A 8 25.82 -1.22 -14.34
C GLN A 8 24.61 -0.31 -14.03
N GLN A 9 23.71 -0.14 -15.01
CA GLN A 9 22.39 0.42 -14.79
C GLN A 9 21.41 -0.57 -15.44
N ASN A 10 20.82 -1.47 -14.65
CA ASN A 10 19.55 -2.18 -14.89
C ASN A 10 19.39 -3.39 -13.95
N GLU A 11 19.54 -3.20 -12.64
CA GLU A 11 19.16 -4.23 -11.65
C GLU A 11 18.16 -3.70 -10.62
N ILE A 12 17.13 -3.00 -11.10
CA ILE A 12 15.90 -2.76 -10.34
C ILE A 12 14.68 -3.05 -11.23
N TYR A 13 14.67 -4.19 -11.91
CA TYR A 13 13.46 -4.71 -12.55
C TYR A 13 13.54 -6.24 -12.62
N PRO A 14 13.13 -6.94 -11.54
CA PRO A 14 12.30 -8.13 -11.76
C PRO A 14 11.25 -8.37 -10.66
N LEU A 15 10.68 -7.34 -10.01
CA LEU A 15 9.55 -7.54 -9.09
C LEU A 15 8.17 -7.32 -9.74
N VAL A 16 8.11 -6.64 -10.89
CA VAL A 16 6.82 -6.29 -11.53
C VAL A 16 6.14 -7.50 -12.19
N ASN A 17 6.90 -8.53 -12.59
CA ASN A 17 6.35 -9.66 -13.35
C ASN A 17 6.03 -10.92 -12.51
N MET A 18 6.20 -10.88 -11.19
CA MET A 18 5.84 -12.02 -10.32
C MET A 18 4.44 -11.91 -9.71
N PHE A 19 3.75 -10.77 -9.90
CA PHE A 19 2.45 -10.52 -9.27
C PHE A 19 1.24 -11.02 -10.07
N GLU A 20 1.40 -11.57 -11.27
CA GLU A 20 0.25 -11.93 -12.12
C GLU A 20 -0.33 -13.34 -11.88
N GLU A 21 0.28 -14.21 -11.06
CA GLU A 21 -0.06 -15.65 -11.07
C GLU A 21 -0.53 -16.30 -9.74
N THR A 22 -0.78 -15.55 -8.68
CA THR A 22 -1.30 -16.16 -7.42
C THR A 22 -2.47 -15.36 -6.84
N PHE A 23 -3.64 -15.58 -7.44
CA PHE A 23 -4.92 -15.01 -6.97
C PHE A 23 -5.86 -16.16 -6.59
N GLU A 24 -5.79 -16.64 -5.36
CA GLU A 24 -6.90 -17.38 -4.74
C GLU A 24 -7.24 -16.76 -3.38
N GLN A 25 -8.50 -16.32 -3.27
CA GLN A 25 -9.13 -15.52 -2.20
C GLN A 25 -8.90 -13.99 -2.23
N PHE A 26 -9.03 -13.40 -3.41
CA PHE A 26 -9.35 -11.98 -3.51
C PHE A 26 -10.81 -11.75 -3.12
N ASP A 27 -11.09 -10.82 -2.21
CA ASP A 27 -12.42 -10.20 -2.20
C ASP A 27 -12.56 -9.47 -3.54
N PRO A 28 -13.44 -9.92 -4.45
CA PRO A 28 -13.55 -9.35 -5.78
C PRO A 28 -14.00 -7.88 -5.78
N ASN A 29 -14.38 -7.34 -4.61
CA ASN A 29 -14.83 -5.96 -4.45
C ASN A 29 -13.76 -5.00 -3.94
N VAL A 30 -12.55 -5.48 -3.60
CA VAL A 30 -11.46 -4.62 -3.15
C VAL A 30 -10.47 -4.42 -4.30
N ASP A 31 -10.42 -3.20 -4.83
CA ASP A 31 -9.41 -2.80 -5.83
C ASP A 31 -8.04 -2.65 -5.15
N TYR A 32 -7.32 -3.75 -5.01
CA TYR A 32 -6.01 -3.76 -4.36
C TYR A 32 -4.91 -3.05 -5.16
N ASP A 33 -5.14 -2.77 -6.45
CA ASP A 33 -4.24 -1.96 -7.27
C ASP A 33 -4.40 -0.46 -6.98
N CYS A 34 -5.48 -0.04 -6.30
CA CYS A 34 -5.73 1.38 -6.10
C CYS A 34 -4.64 2.06 -5.26
N LEU A 35 -4.14 1.40 -4.21
CA LEU A 35 -3.08 1.95 -3.35
C LEU A 35 -1.73 2.01 -4.09
N ARG A 36 -1.45 1.03 -4.96
CA ARG A 36 -0.26 1.04 -5.83
C ARG A 36 -0.31 2.20 -6.82
N LYS A 37 -1.44 2.38 -7.50
CA LYS A 37 -1.65 3.53 -8.39
C LYS A 37 -1.52 4.85 -7.63
N TYR A 38 -2.00 4.90 -6.38
CA TYR A 38 -1.89 6.11 -5.58
C TYR A 38 -0.44 6.43 -5.21
N ASP A 39 0.35 5.42 -4.82
CA ASP A 39 1.81 5.52 -4.59
C ASP A 39 2.57 6.00 -5.83
N GLU A 40 2.27 5.43 -7.01
CA GLU A 40 2.91 5.82 -8.27
C GLU A 40 2.62 7.28 -8.69
N ASN A 41 1.45 7.81 -8.31
CA ASN A 41 0.97 9.11 -8.77
C ASN A 41 1.04 10.23 -7.71
N ASN A 42 1.34 9.90 -6.44
CA ASN A 42 1.34 10.86 -5.35
C ASN A 42 2.69 10.86 -4.61
N THR A 43 3.49 11.91 -4.81
CA THR A 43 4.81 12.07 -4.17
C THR A 43 4.77 12.20 -2.65
N HIS A 44 3.59 12.45 -2.08
CA HIS A 44 3.36 12.52 -0.63
C HIS A 44 2.95 11.19 -0.03
N PHE A 45 2.73 10.16 -0.86
CA PHE A 45 2.27 8.87 -0.42
C PHE A 45 3.33 7.80 -0.71
N SER A 46 3.44 6.83 0.18
CA SER A 46 4.29 5.65 -0.02
C SER A 46 3.59 4.42 0.53
N MET A 47 3.69 3.29 -0.17
CA MET A 47 3.04 2.04 0.25
C MET A 47 4.00 0.84 0.20
N ALA A 48 3.84 -0.06 1.17
CA ALA A 48 4.47 -1.36 1.21
C ALA A 48 3.43 -2.45 1.52
N ILE A 49 3.52 -3.56 0.79
CA ILE A 49 2.65 -4.72 0.99
C ILE A 49 3.14 -5.49 2.24
N ILE A 50 2.21 -5.95 3.08
CA ILE A 50 2.48 -6.84 4.21
C ILE A 50 2.15 -8.26 3.77
N VAL A 51 3.16 -9.13 3.77
CA VAL A 51 3.02 -10.55 3.43
C VAL A 51 3.26 -11.41 4.68
N GLU A 52 2.45 -12.44 4.87
CA GLU A 52 2.66 -13.50 5.86
C GLU A 52 3.15 -14.76 5.14
N ASN A 53 4.31 -15.27 5.57
CA ASN A 53 4.84 -16.56 5.13
C ASN A 53 4.67 -17.54 6.28
N ARG A 54 3.87 -18.59 6.07
CA ARG A 54 3.79 -19.73 6.98
C ARG A 54 4.63 -20.86 6.39
N ASP A 55 5.37 -21.56 7.25
CA ASP A 55 6.23 -22.67 6.82
C ASP A 55 5.40 -23.65 5.98
N ASP A 56 5.80 -23.83 4.71
CA ASP A 56 5.17 -24.66 3.68
C ASP A 56 3.90 -24.10 2.96
N GLU A 57 3.52 -22.83 3.16
CA GLU A 57 2.42 -22.18 2.44
C GLU A 57 2.90 -21.12 1.42
N GLN A 58 2.03 -20.76 0.47
CA GLN A 58 2.30 -19.67 -0.47
C GLN A 58 2.35 -18.32 0.28
N GLU A 59 3.06 -17.33 -0.26
CA GLU A 59 3.07 -15.98 0.32
C GLU A 59 1.66 -15.39 0.24
N HIS A 60 1.12 -14.97 1.39
CA HIS A 60 -0.22 -14.37 1.46
C HIS A 60 -0.14 -12.90 1.83
N VAL A 61 -0.77 -12.04 1.03
CA VAL A 61 -0.90 -10.62 1.38
C VAL A 61 -1.92 -10.48 2.50
N ILE A 62 -1.48 -9.94 3.63
CA ILE A 62 -2.31 -9.74 4.83
C ILE A 62 -2.65 -8.27 5.09
N GLY A 63 -1.97 -7.34 4.42
CA GLY A 63 -2.20 -5.91 4.64
C GLY A 63 -1.33 -4.98 3.83
N TYR A 64 -1.45 -3.69 4.13
CA TYR A 64 -0.64 -2.61 3.54
C TYR A 64 -0.15 -1.67 4.64
N ASN A 65 1.15 -1.34 4.60
CA ASN A 65 1.71 -0.23 5.35
C ASN A 65 1.82 0.97 4.42
N CYS A 66 1.17 2.07 4.78
CA CYS A 66 1.23 3.31 4.03
C CYS A 66 1.82 4.44 4.89
N ILE A 67 2.47 5.38 4.24
CA ILE A 67 2.96 6.62 4.86
C ILE A 67 2.45 7.78 4.02
N TYR A 68 1.80 8.74 4.67
CA TYR A 68 1.43 10.02 4.05
C TYR A 68 2.24 11.18 4.65
N HIS A 69 2.75 12.04 3.79
CA HIS A 69 3.60 13.17 4.11
C HIS A 69 2.86 14.48 3.84
N TYR A 70 2.51 15.22 4.89
CA TYR A 70 1.96 16.57 4.76
C TYR A 70 2.83 17.56 5.56
N ASP A 71 3.30 18.60 4.88
CA ASP A 71 4.25 19.57 5.43
C ASP A 71 5.47 18.88 6.10
N THR A 72 5.72 19.14 7.40
CA THR A 72 6.79 18.51 8.17
C THR A 72 6.39 17.21 8.87
N HIS A 73 5.15 16.76 8.70
CA HIS A 73 4.57 15.64 9.43
C HIS A 73 4.48 14.38 8.58
N ARG A 74 4.44 13.23 9.26
CA ARG A 74 4.25 11.92 8.65
C ARG A 74 3.18 11.17 9.42
N VAL A 75 2.23 10.60 8.69
CA VAL A 75 1.18 9.75 9.25
C VAL A 75 1.38 8.36 8.70
N LYS A 76 1.45 7.37 9.59
CA LYS A 76 1.48 5.97 9.20
C LYS A 76 0.05 5.43 9.19
N LEU A 77 -0.32 4.76 8.11
CA LEU A 77 -1.59 4.06 7.95
C LEU A 77 -1.27 2.58 7.77
N GLU A 78 -2.08 1.70 8.36
CA GLU A 78 -1.98 0.26 8.16
C GLU A 78 -3.37 -0.26 7.80
N TYR A 79 -3.50 -0.91 6.63
CA TYR A 79 -4.74 -1.58 6.24
C TYR A 79 -4.61 -3.08 6.51
N ASP A 80 -5.56 -3.63 7.25
CA ASP A 80 -5.67 -5.06 7.53
C ASP A 80 -6.76 -5.65 6.63
N ILE A 81 -6.35 -6.53 5.72
CA ILE A 81 -7.26 -7.10 4.70
C ILE A 81 -8.26 -8.06 5.35
N ALA A 82 -7.86 -8.78 6.41
CA ALA A 82 -8.70 -9.82 7.02
C ALA A 82 -9.94 -9.22 7.69
N ILE A 83 -9.81 -8.02 8.26
CA ILE A 83 -10.91 -7.29 8.90
C ILE A 83 -11.45 -6.13 8.06
N GLY A 84 -10.77 -5.78 6.96
CA GLY A 84 -11.14 -4.70 6.06
C GLY A 84 -10.99 -3.29 6.65
N CYS A 85 -10.15 -3.12 7.69
CA CYS A 85 -10.07 -1.90 8.48
C CYS A 85 -8.67 -1.25 8.41
N TRP A 86 -8.65 0.06 8.63
CA TRP A 86 -7.43 0.85 8.75
C TRP A 86 -7.07 1.10 10.23
N LYS A 87 -5.77 1.19 10.51
CA LYS A 87 -5.18 1.73 11.74
C LYS A 87 -4.32 2.94 11.37
N ILE A 88 -4.35 3.98 12.19
CA ILE A 88 -3.56 5.20 11.98
C ILE A 88 -2.66 5.41 13.18
N PHE A 89 -1.43 5.81 12.88
CA PHE A 89 -0.46 6.21 13.89
C PHE A 89 -0.06 7.67 13.65
N PRO A 90 -0.17 8.52 14.70
CA PRO A 90 -0.54 8.17 16.07
C PRO A 90 -2.07 7.96 16.25
N GLU A 91 -2.45 7.14 17.24
CA GLU A 91 -3.81 6.58 17.40
C GLU A 91 -4.89 7.66 17.67
N GLU A 92 -4.50 8.83 18.19
CA GLU A 92 -5.46 9.91 18.48
C GLU A 92 -6.18 10.41 17.22
N LEU A 93 -5.59 10.22 16.04
CA LEU A 93 -6.21 10.56 14.75
C LEU A 93 -7.28 9.54 14.31
N SER A 94 -7.25 8.32 14.85
CA SER A 94 -8.11 7.21 14.44
C SER A 94 -9.60 7.54 14.55
N ASN A 95 -10.04 8.03 15.72
CA ASN A 95 -11.46 8.29 15.98
C ASN A 95 -12.06 9.43 15.14
N ILE A 96 -11.23 10.35 14.66
CA ILE A 96 -11.65 11.51 13.85
C ILE A 96 -11.71 11.10 12.37
N LEU A 97 -10.79 10.25 11.93
CA LEU A 97 -10.61 9.90 10.53
C LEU A 97 -11.49 8.72 10.09
N PHE A 98 -12.00 7.89 11.01
CA PHE A 98 -12.65 6.63 10.64
C PHE A 98 -14.17 6.55 10.77
N ASN A 99 -14.83 7.58 11.27
CA ASN A 99 -16.30 7.60 11.21
C ASN A 99 -16.76 7.51 9.75
N ASP A 100 -17.61 6.51 9.50
CA ASP A 100 -18.35 6.26 8.26
C ASP A 100 -17.55 5.90 7.00
N ILE A 101 -16.24 5.60 7.10
CA ILE A 101 -15.46 5.26 5.90
C ILE A 101 -15.54 3.78 5.52
N GLN A 102 -15.88 2.89 6.46
CA GLN A 102 -15.90 1.44 6.26
C GLN A 102 -16.95 0.97 5.25
N THR A 103 -17.93 1.83 4.92
CA THR A 103 -18.94 1.56 3.89
C THR A 103 -18.48 1.94 2.47
N LEU A 104 -17.34 2.61 2.35
CA LEU A 104 -16.76 3.08 1.09
C LEU A 104 -15.80 2.04 0.50
N LYS A 105 -15.52 2.15 -0.79
CA LYS A 105 -14.45 1.37 -1.44
C LYS A 105 -13.08 1.80 -0.98
N LEU A 106 -12.08 0.91 -1.05
CA LEU A 106 -10.72 1.18 -0.57
C LEU A 106 -10.10 2.47 -1.17
N ASN A 107 -10.34 2.73 -2.46
CA ASN A 107 -9.87 3.96 -3.11
C ASN A 107 -10.55 5.22 -2.56
N GLU A 108 -11.85 5.14 -2.27
CA GLU A 108 -12.62 6.25 -1.67
C GLU A 108 -12.22 6.47 -0.21
N GLN A 109 -11.93 5.38 0.52
CA GLN A 109 -11.41 5.43 1.89
C GLN A 109 -10.09 6.18 1.94
N ILE A 110 -9.11 5.83 1.10
CA ILE A 110 -7.81 6.50 1.12
C ILE A 110 -7.91 7.96 0.71
N GLU A 111 -8.69 8.29 -0.34
CA GLU A 111 -8.93 9.68 -0.74
C GLU A 111 -9.54 10.50 0.41
N LEU A 112 -10.50 9.93 1.14
CA LEU A 112 -11.14 10.60 2.26
C LEU A 112 -10.22 10.76 3.47
N ILE A 113 -9.39 9.75 3.78
CA ILE A 113 -8.38 9.83 4.85
C ILE A 113 -7.41 10.96 4.52
N ILE A 114 -6.85 10.97 3.31
CA ILE A 114 -5.88 12.00 2.89
C ILE A 114 -6.51 13.40 2.92
N LYS A 115 -7.73 13.56 2.38
CA LYS A 115 -8.46 14.83 2.42
C LYS A 115 -8.70 15.36 3.84
N ARG A 116 -8.80 14.48 4.84
CA ARG A 116 -8.97 14.88 6.25
C ARG A 116 -7.63 15.17 6.95
N LEU A 117 -6.51 14.75 6.37
CA LEU A 117 -5.15 15.01 6.85
C LEU A 117 -4.56 16.33 6.29
N ASP A 118 -5.00 16.73 5.10
CA ASP A 118 -4.69 18.05 4.49
C ASP A 118 -5.39 19.22 5.19
#